data_AF-A0A920IW01-F1
#
_entry.id   AF-A0A920IW01-F1
#
_cell.length_a   1.000
_cell.length_b   1.000
_cell.length_c   1.000
_cell.angle_alpha   90.00
_cell.angle_beta   90.00
_cell.angle_gamma   90.00
#
_symmetry.space_group_name_H-M   'P 1'
#
loop_
_entity.id
_entity.type
_entity.pdbx_description
1 polymer ?
#
loop_
_entity_poly.entity_id
_entity_poly.type
_entity_poly.pdbx_seq_one_letter_code
_entity_poly.pdbx_strand_id
1 'polypeptide(L)'
;MRGVKMPEPENHRMLAPSLVGSPRVNDRNHRYFAEIILKGMTGPIDGVTYGGVMAPMESYDNEWISSVMTYVRRSWGNGGSPRKA
;
A
#
# COMPACT_ATOMS: atom_id res chain seq x y z
N MET A 1 -0.09 -8.60 -22.00
CA MET A 1 1.08 -7.89 -21.41
C MET A 1 1.94 -8.89 -20.65
N ARG A 2 3.24 -8.99 -20.98
CA ARG A 2 4.21 -9.78 -20.21
C ARG A 2 4.62 -8.91 -19.02
N GLY A 3 4.19 -9.27 -17.81
CA GLY A 3 4.53 -8.54 -16.60
C GLY A 3 6.06 -8.42 -16.47
N VAL A 4 6.55 -7.23 -16.13
CA VAL A 4 7.96 -7.03 -15.80
C VAL A 4 8.29 -8.01 -14.67
N LYS A 5 9.26 -8.90 -14.90
CA LYS A 5 9.77 -9.80 -13.86
C LYS A 5 10.36 -8.91 -12.77
N MET A 6 9.67 -8.82 -11.63
CA MET A 6 10.23 -8.13 -10.47
C MET A 6 11.61 -8.73 -10.19
N PRO A 7 12.65 -7.90 -9.97
CA PRO A 7 13.94 -8.43 -9.56
C PRO A 7 13.73 -9.31 -8.34
N GLU A 8 14.36 -10.48 -8.35
CA GLU A 8 14.33 -11.36 -7.19
C GLU A 8 14.92 -10.59 -6.00
N PRO A 9 14.26 -10.61 -4.85
CA PRO A 9 14.80 -9.92 -3.69
C PRO A 9 16.16 -10.51 -3.33
N GLU A 10 17.19 -9.67 -3.30
CA GLU A 10 18.49 -10.08 -2.81
C GLU A 10 18.35 -10.63 -1.37
N ASN A 11 18.87 -11.84 -1.13
CA ASN A 11 18.81 -12.55 0.16
C ASN A 11 17.39 -12.85 0.69
N HIS A 12 16.39 -13.11 -0.15
CA HIS A 12 15.00 -13.38 0.27
C HIS A 12 14.35 -12.23 1.08
N ARG A 13 14.87 -10.99 0.98
CA ARG A 13 14.26 -9.83 1.63
C ARG A 13 13.00 -9.40 0.92
N MET A 14 11.83 -9.51 1.55
CA MET A 14 10.59 -9.02 0.96
C MET A 14 10.75 -7.57 0.45
N LEU A 15 10.25 -7.32 -0.77
CA LEU A 15 10.32 -6.00 -1.39
C LEU A 15 9.29 -5.04 -0.80
N ALA A 16 8.16 -5.56 -0.33
CA ALA A 16 7.07 -4.79 0.23
C ALA A 16 6.33 -5.57 1.33
N PRO A 17 5.71 -4.89 2.31
CA PRO A 17 4.84 -5.52 3.29
C PRO A 17 3.56 -6.06 2.64
N SER A 18 2.94 -7.06 3.27
CA SER A 18 1.62 -7.53 2.88
C SER A 18 0.55 -6.46 3.11
N LEU A 19 -0.38 -6.33 2.17
CA LEU A 19 -1.60 -5.52 2.34
C LEU A 19 -2.73 -6.31 3.04
N VAL A 20 -2.64 -7.64 3.07
CA VAL A 20 -3.63 -8.50 3.73
C VAL A 20 -3.48 -8.38 5.24
N GLY A 21 -4.56 -8.00 5.94
CA GLY A 21 -4.55 -7.84 7.39
C GLY A 21 -3.72 -6.65 7.89
N SER A 22 -3.22 -5.79 6.99
CA SER A 22 -2.35 -4.68 7.34
C SER A 22 -3.05 -3.69 8.28
N PRO A 23 -2.46 -3.33 9.44
CA PRO A 23 -3.01 -2.31 10.33
C PRO A 23 -3.20 -0.97 9.62
N ARG A 24 -2.28 -0.63 8.71
CA ARG A 24 -2.31 0.60 7.89
C ARG A 24 -3.51 0.60 6.95
N VAL A 25 -3.83 -0.56 6.37
CA VAL A 25 -5.00 -0.72 5.48
C VAL A 25 -6.30 -0.79 6.27
N ASN A 26 -6.32 -1.37 7.47
CA ASN A 26 -7.55 -1.65 8.23
C ASN A 26 -7.86 -0.60 9.31
N ASP A 27 -7.00 0.38 9.54
CA ASP A 27 -7.26 1.48 10.49
C ASP A 27 -8.58 2.19 10.15
N ARG A 28 -9.30 2.66 11.18
CA ARG A 28 -10.50 3.50 11.02
C ARG A 28 -10.13 4.90 10.55
N ASN A 29 -8.96 5.39 10.94
CA ASN A 29 -8.39 6.62 10.44
C ASN A 29 -7.71 6.38 9.09
N HIS A 30 -8.50 6.52 8.03
CA HIS A 30 -8.05 6.34 6.66
C HIS A 30 -7.03 7.40 6.18
N ARG A 31 -6.77 8.46 6.95
CA ARG A 31 -5.83 9.52 6.56
C ARG A 31 -4.41 8.97 6.44
N TYR A 32 -4.00 8.12 7.38
CA TYR A 32 -2.67 7.54 7.35
C TYR A 32 -2.45 6.70 6.08
N PHE A 33 -3.43 5.86 5.71
CA PHE A 33 -3.33 5.10 4.47
C PHE A 33 -3.29 5.99 3.21
N ALA A 34 -4.05 7.08 3.20
CA ALA A 34 -4.01 8.05 2.10
C ALA A 34 -2.64 8.76 2.01
N GLU A 35 -2.08 9.20 3.14
CA GLU A 35 -0.77 9.84 3.20
C GLU A 35 0.34 8.92 2.69
N ILE A 36 0.29 7.63 3.03
CA ILE A 36 1.24 6.62 2.54
C ILE A 36 1.19 6.51 1.01
N ILE A 37 -0.01 6.52 0.42
CA ILE A 37 -0.17 6.48 -1.05
C ILE A 37 0.37 7.78 -1.66
N LEU A 38 -0.02 8.93 -1.11
CA LEU A 38 0.36 10.24 -1.64
C LEU A 38 1.87 10.48 -1.56
N LYS A 39 2.45 10.25 -0.39
CA LYS A 39 3.85 10.61 -0.06
C LYS A 39 4.83 9.46 -0.19
N GLY A 40 4.34 8.24 -0.38
CA GLY A 40 5.16 7.05 -0.35
C GLY A 40 5.54 6.66 1.08
N MET A 41 6.43 5.68 1.19
CA MET A 41 6.94 5.18 2.47
C MET A 41 8.34 4.61 2.29
N THR A 42 9.22 4.91 3.24
CA THR A 42 10.59 4.42 3.32
C THR A 42 10.93 4.01 4.75
N GLY A 43 12.03 3.25 4.90
CA GLY A 43 12.53 2.81 6.20
C GLY A 43 11.85 1.55 6.74
N PRO A 44 12.20 1.14 7.98
CA PRO A 44 11.63 -0.06 8.60
C PRO A 44 10.13 0.09 8.88
N ILE A 45 9.38 -0.96 8.56
CA ILE A 45 7.94 -1.05 8.81
C ILE A 45 7.72 -2.17 9.81
N ASP A 46 7.22 -1.84 11.00
CA ASP A 46 7.02 -2.79 12.12
C ASP A 46 8.30 -3.56 12.48
N GLY A 47 9.45 -2.87 12.41
CA GLY A 47 10.78 -3.44 12.68
C GLY A 47 11.38 -4.27 11.53
N VAL A 48 10.65 -4.44 10.42
CA VAL A 48 11.12 -5.17 9.24
C VAL A 48 11.61 -4.19 8.17
N THR A 49 12.84 -4.39 7.69
CA THR A 49 13.39 -3.64 6.56
C THR A 49 13.02 -4.32 5.25
N TYR A 50 12.28 -3.60 4.42
CA TYR A 50 11.92 -4.03 3.07
C TYR A 50 12.95 -3.51 2.07
N GLY A 51 13.23 -4.30 1.03
CA GLY A 51 14.20 -3.93 -0.01
C GLY A 51 13.67 -2.85 -0.97
N GLY A 52 12.35 -2.67 -1.04
CA GLY A 52 11.70 -1.68 -1.88
C GLY A 52 11.46 -0.35 -1.16
N VAL A 53 11.41 0.71 -1.96
CA VAL A 53 10.88 2.02 -1.57
C VAL A 53 9.50 2.16 -2.19
N MET A 54 8.51 2.60 -1.42
CA MET A 54 7.21 2.97 -1.95
C MET A 54 7.28 4.41 -2.47
N ALA A 55 7.26 4.58 -3.79
CA ALA A 55 7.25 5.89 -4.42
C ALA A 55 5.93 6.65 -4.16
N PRO A 56 5.97 7.99 -4.09
CA PRO A 56 4.78 8.83 -3.95
C PRO A 56 3.88 8.71 -5.18
N MET A 57 2.56 8.71 -4.94
CA MET A 57 1.52 8.66 -5.98
C MET A 57 0.64 9.93 -5.98
N GLU A 58 1.16 11.04 -5.44
CA GLU A 58 0.46 12.34 -5.39
C GLU A 58 0.18 13.00 -6.75
N SER A 59 0.76 12.50 -7.84
CA SER A 59 0.46 12.96 -9.20
C SER A 59 -0.86 12.42 -9.74
N TYR A 60 -1.44 11.36 -9.14
CA TYR A 60 -2.74 10.83 -9.52
C TYR A 60 -3.87 11.63 -8.86
N ASP A 61 -5.04 11.65 -9.51
CA ASP A 61 -6.20 12.38 -9.00
C ASP A 61 -6.88 11.69 -7.79
N ASN A 62 -7.76 12.44 -7.13
CA ASN A 62 -8.46 11.98 -5.93
C ASN A 62 -9.41 10.81 -6.21
N GLU A 63 -9.99 10.73 -7.41
CA GLU A 63 -10.93 9.66 -7.76
C GLU A 63 -10.19 8.33 -7.92
N TRP A 64 -9.06 8.35 -8.60
CA TRP A 64 -8.16 7.22 -8.74
C TRP A 64 -7.64 6.74 -7.38
N ILE A 65 -7.15 7.66 -6.54
CA ILE A 65 -6.62 7.32 -5.21
C ILE A 65 -7.71 6.71 -4.34
N SER A 66 -8.90 7.33 -4.28
CA SER A 66 -10.02 6.82 -3.46
C SER A 66 -10.53 5.46 -3.95
N SER A 67 -10.50 5.22 -5.27
CA SER A 67 -10.85 3.94 -5.87
C SER A 67 -9.86 2.84 -5.49
N VAL A 68 -8.56 3.10 -5.59
CA VAL A 68 -7.50 2.16 -5.16
C VAL A 68 -7.61 1.86 -3.67
N MET A 69 -7.77 2.89 -2.84
CA MET A 69 -7.95 2.71 -1.40
C MET A 69 -9.16 1.82 -1.09
N THR A 70 -10.28 2.05 -1.78
CA THR A 70 -11.52 1.26 -1.61
C THR A 70 -11.31 -0.19 -2.03
N TYR A 71 -10.66 -0.42 -3.18
CA TYR A 71 -10.36 -1.76 -3.66
C TYR A 71 -9.49 -2.53 -2.66
N VAL A 72 -8.38 -1.94 -2.19
CA VAL A 72 -7.45 -2.59 -1.25
C VAL A 72 -8.14 -2.90 0.09
N ARG A 73 -8.95 -1.97 0.61
CA ARG A 73 -9.68 -2.14 1.88
C ARG A 73 -10.77 -3.21 1.84
N ARG A 74 -11.28 -3.54 0.65
CA ARG A 74 -12.33 -4.57 0.46
C ARG A 74 -11.81 -5.90 -0.09
N SER A 75 -10.55 -5.94 -0.52
CA SER A 75 -9.94 -7.14 -1.07
C SER A 75 -9.33 -8.01 0.02
N TRP A 76 -9.18 -9.30 -0.26
CA TRP A 76 -8.39 -10.25 0.55
C TRP A 76 -8.83 -10.39 2.02
N GLY A 77 -10.10 -10.11 2.33
CA GLY A 77 -10.62 -10.18 3.70
C GLY A 77 -10.24 -9.00 4.58
N ASN A 78 -9.74 -7.89 4.01
CA ASN A 78 -9.58 -6.64 4.73
C ASN A 78 -10.94 -6.09 5.20
N GLY A 79 -10.97 -5.52 6.41
CA GLY A 79 -12.18 -5.09 7.11
C GLY A 79 -12.54 -3.63 6.91
N GLY A 80 -11.96 -2.98 5.90
CA GLY A 80 -12.04 -1.53 5.77
C GLY A 80 -13.35 -1.04 5.16
N SER A 81 -14.13 -0.26 5.93
CA SER A 81 -15.37 0.36 5.47
C SER A 81 -15.16 1.31 4.27
N PRO A 82 -16.19 1.52 3.42
CA PRO A 82 -16.11 2.36 2.21
C PRO A 82 -15.72 3.81 2.52
N ARG A 83 -14.92 4.43 1.65
CA ARG A 83 -14.93 5.91 1.50
C ARG A 83 -15.95 6.24 0.40
N LYS A 84 -16.93 7.09 0.70
CA LYS A 84 -17.68 7.79 -0.35
C LYS A 84 -16.75 8.88 -0.93
N ALA A 85 -16.78 9.01 -2.25
CA ALA A 85 -16.17 10.12 -2.99
C ALA A 85 -16.68 11.46 -2.45
#